data_AF-A0A1F7UYJ9-F1
#
_entry.id   AF-A0A1F7UYJ9-F1
#
_cell.length_a   1.000
_cell.length_b   1.000
_cell.length_c   1.000
_cell.angle_alpha   90.00
_cell.angle_beta   90.00
_cell.angle_gamma   90.00
#
_symmetry.space_group_name_H-M   'P 1'
#
loop_
_entity.id
_entity.type
_entity.pdbx_description
1 polymer ?
#
loop_
_entity_poly.entity_id
_entity_poly.type
_entity_poly.pdbx_seq_one_letter_code
_entity_poly.pdbx_strand_id
1 'polypeptide(L)'
;MSWFWRIIIGLIVSAFGFLVVWKSSDVVDLMGRSYWAETQFAIWGGTTGIMKIVGTVAIFIGFFIMTNLHMDLMAWLVSPFIPKPR
;
A
#
# COMPACT_ATOMS: atom_id res chain seq x y z
N MET A 1 -14.02 14.45 7.42
CA MET A 1 -12.72 14.65 8.08
C MET A 1 -12.08 15.93 7.58
N SER A 2 -11.64 16.80 8.49
CA SER A 2 -10.93 18.02 8.10
C SER A 2 -9.62 17.68 7.39
N TRP A 3 -9.14 18.60 6.55
CA TRP A 3 -7.96 18.41 5.71
C TRP A 3 -6.70 18.05 6.53
N PHE A 4 -6.59 18.60 7.74
CA PHE A 4 -5.51 18.37 8.68
C PHE A 4 -5.43 16.90 9.14
N TRP A 5 -6.56 16.31 9.53
CA TRP A 5 -6.60 14.91 9.96
C TRP A 5 -6.23 13.94 8.83
N ARG A 6 -6.57 14.27 7.58
CA ARG A 6 -6.23 13.45 6.41
C ARG A 6 -4.73 13.40 6.16
N ILE A 7 -4.05 14.54 6.30
CA ILE A 7 -2.59 14.62 6.16
C ILE A 7 -1.91 13.80 7.24
N ILE A 8 -2.34 13.95 8.51
CA ILE A 8 -1.76 13.19 9.63
C ILE A 8 -1.94 11.69 9.44
N ILE A 9 -3.15 11.23 9.12
CA ILE A 9 -3.43 9.80 8.93
C ILE A 9 -2.62 9.26 7.74
N GLY A 10 -2.60 9.97 6.62
CA GLY A 10 -1.79 9.58 5.47
C GLY A 10 -0.30 9.49 5.83
N LEU A 11 0.21 10.39 6.68
CA LEU A 11 1.61 10.40 7.11
C LEU A 11 1.94 9.22 8.00
N ILE A 12 1.05 8.87 8.91
CA ILE A 12 1.18 7.69 9.77
C ILE A 12 1.19 6.42 8.91
N VAL A 13 0.27 6.30 7.94
CA VAL A 13 0.19 5.14 7.03
C VAL A 13 1.46 5.04 6.18
N SER A 14 1.94 6.14 5.59
CA SER A 14 3.17 6.16 4.82
C SER A 14 4.40 5.84 5.67
N ALA A 15 4.48 6.36 6.90
CA ALA A 15 5.55 6.03 7.83
C ALA A 15 5.54 4.54 8.20
N PHE A 16 4.36 3.96 8.41
CA PHE A 16 4.23 2.53 8.68
C PHE A 16 4.64 1.68 7.47
N GLY A 17 4.20 2.04 6.27
CA GLY A 17 4.64 1.40 5.03
C GLY A 17 6.16 1.47 4.84
N PHE A 18 6.78 2.61 5.15
CA PHE A 18 8.22 2.78 5.12
C PHE A 18 8.95 1.86 6.11
N LEU A 19 8.44 1.71 7.33
CA LEU A 19 9.02 0.79 8.31
C LEU A 19 8.99 -0.67 7.82
N VAL A 20 7.91 -1.08 7.16
CA VAL A 20 7.80 -2.42 6.56
C VAL A 20 8.81 -2.61 5.43
N VAL A 21 9.09 -1.58 4.61
CA VAL A 21 10.13 -1.64 3.57
C VAL A 21 11.53 -1.70 4.17
N TRP A 22 11.81 -0.87 5.19
CA TRP A 22 13.12 -0.79 5.82
C TRP A 22 13.46 -2.07 6.58
N LYS A 23 12.53 -2.56 7.40
CA LYS A 23 12.70 -3.76 8.25
C LYS A 23 12.02 -4.99 7.64
N SER A 24 12.03 -5.11 6.32
CA SER A 24 11.36 -6.22 5.64
C SER A 24 11.90 -7.60 6.07
N SER A 25 13.19 -7.71 6.38
CA SER A 25 13.79 -8.95 6.91
C SER A 25 13.19 -9.33 8.25
N ASP A 26 13.12 -8.38 9.18
CA ASP A 26 12.59 -8.59 10.53
C ASP A 26 11.10 -8.99 10.48
N VAL A 27 10.35 -8.39 9.54
CA VAL A 27 8.93 -8.73 9.31
C VAL A 27 8.80 -10.16 8.77
N VAL A 28 9.68 -10.58 7.85
CA VAL A 28 9.68 -11.96 7.32
C VAL A 28 10.15 -12.96 8.37
N ASP A 29 11.10 -12.61 9.21
CA ASP A 29 11.57 -13.49 10.29
C ASP A 29 10.47 -13.69 11.36
N LEU A 30 9.61 -12.69 11.57
CA LEU A 30 8.46 -12.79 12.46
C LEU A 30 7.28 -13.58 11.85
N MET A 31 6.99 -13.40 10.57
CA MET A 31 5.84 -14.03 9.89
C MET A 31 6.15 -15.40 9.26
N GLY A 32 7.43 -15.69 9.03
CA GLY A 32 7.89 -16.84 8.28
C GLY A 32 7.94 -16.57 6.76
N ARG A 33 8.70 -17.44 6.07
CA ARG A 33 8.83 -17.38 4.60
C ARG A 33 7.67 -18.11 3.93
N SER A 34 7.12 -17.52 2.88
CA SER A 34 6.06 -18.13 2.08
C SER A 34 6.65 -18.92 0.92
N TYR A 35 6.30 -20.21 0.82
CA TYR A 35 6.77 -21.09 -0.28
C TYR A 35 6.39 -20.55 -1.67
N TRP A 36 5.20 -19.96 -1.81
CA TRP A 36 4.76 -19.34 -3.06
C TRP A 36 5.59 -18.10 -3.40
N ALA A 37 5.92 -17.29 -2.39
CA ALA A 37 6.76 -16.11 -2.58
C ALA A 37 8.20 -16.48 -2.94
N GLU A 38 8.77 -17.49 -2.28
CA GLU A 38 10.11 -18.00 -2.60
C GLU A 38 10.19 -18.59 -4.01
N THR A 39 9.13 -19.24 -4.51
CA THR A 39 9.14 -19.86 -5.85
C THR A 39 8.91 -18.86 -6.99
N GLN A 40 8.00 -17.89 -6.83
CA GLN A 40 7.68 -16.91 -7.87
C GLN A 40 8.62 -15.70 -7.85
N PHE A 41 9.11 -15.31 -6.67
CA PHE A 41 9.97 -14.14 -6.47
C PHE A 41 11.38 -14.50 -6.03
N ALA A 42 11.84 -15.75 -6.26
CA ALA A 42 13.18 -16.24 -5.91
C ALA A 42 14.30 -15.25 -6.28
N ILE A 43 14.27 -14.75 -7.52
CA ILE A 43 15.28 -13.88 -8.11
C ILE A 43 15.28 -12.48 -7.44
N TRP A 44 14.14 -12.08 -6.86
CA TRP A 44 13.90 -10.76 -6.28
C TRP A 44 13.98 -10.76 -4.74
N GLY A 45 14.47 -11.86 -4.13
CA GLY A 45 14.60 -12.00 -2.68
C GLY A 45 13.39 -12.65 -2.00
N GLY A 46 12.56 -13.36 -2.76
CA GLY A 46 11.46 -14.20 -2.28
C GLY A 46 10.45 -13.43 -1.43
N THR A 47 10.18 -13.94 -0.23
CA THR A 47 9.23 -13.36 0.71
C THR A 47 9.63 -11.94 1.13
N THR A 48 10.93 -11.67 1.24
CA THR A 48 11.46 -10.34 1.62
C THR A 48 11.22 -9.31 0.53
N GLY A 49 11.38 -9.71 -0.74
CA GLY A 49 11.08 -8.86 -1.88
C GLY A 49 9.60 -8.48 -1.94
N ILE A 50 8.72 -9.45 -1.72
CA ILE A 50 7.27 -9.20 -1.68
C ILE A 50 6.91 -8.24 -0.55
N MET A 51 7.46 -8.42 0.66
CA MET A 51 7.18 -7.52 1.78
C MET A 51 7.57 -6.07 1.47
N LYS A 52 8.68 -5.85 0.74
CA LYS A 52 9.07 -4.51 0.28
C LYS A 52 8.09 -3.94 -0.75
N ILE A 53 7.58 -4.76 -1.67
CA ILE A 53 6.58 -4.33 -2.65
C ILE A 53 5.29 -3.93 -1.91
N VAL A 54 4.82 -4.76 -0.97
CA VAL A 54 3.64 -4.49 -0.16
C VAL A 54 3.81 -3.20 0.66
N GLY A 55 4.96 -3.02 1.32
CA GLY A 55 5.27 -1.80 2.05
C GLY A 55 5.30 -0.55 1.15
N THR A 56 5.83 -0.68 -0.06
CA THR A 56 5.84 0.40 -1.05
C THR A 56 4.43 0.79 -1.49
N VAL A 57 3.56 -0.20 -1.75
CA VAL A 57 2.14 0.03 -2.05
C VAL A 57 1.43 0.72 -0.88
N ALA A 58 1.72 0.33 0.36
CA ALA A 58 1.16 0.99 1.54
C ALA A 58 1.58 2.47 1.64
N ILE A 59 2.81 2.82 1.26
CA ILE A 59 3.27 4.21 1.18
C ILE A 59 2.44 5.01 0.17
N PHE A 60 2.21 4.45 -1.03
CA PHE A 60 1.36 5.09 -2.04
C PHE A 60 -0.09 5.27 -1.57
N ILE A 61 -0.65 4.30 -0.84
CA ILE A 61 -1.97 4.43 -0.22
C ILE A 61 -1.99 5.60 0.78
N GLY A 62 -0.97 5.73 1.62
CA GLY A 62 -0.84 6.87 2.53
C GLY A 62 -0.84 8.22 1.80
N PHE A 63 -0.14 8.33 0.66
CA PHE A 63 -0.16 9.52 -0.18
C PHE A 63 -1.51 9.79 -0.84
N PHE A 64 -2.26 8.76 -1.27
CA PHE A 64 -3.62 8.93 -1.78
C PHE A 64 -4.62 9.39 -0.71
N ILE A 65 -4.40 9.00 0.54
CA ILE A 65 -5.19 9.50 1.67
C ILE A 65 -4.88 10.98 1.91
N MET A 66 -3.60 11.38 1.89
CA MET A 66 -3.19 12.79 2.07
C MET A 66 -3.77 13.70 1.00
N THR A 67 -3.67 13.31 -0.27
CA THR A 67 -4.02 14.14 -1.44
C THR A 67 -5.52 14.19 -1.73
N ASN A 68 -6.34 13.45 -0.97
CA ASN A 68 -7.77 13.26 -1.26
C ASN A 68 -8.08 12.61 -2.62
N LEU A 69 -7.07 12.16 -3.36
CA LEU A 69 -7.23 11.46 -4.63
C LEU A 69 -8.01 10.15 -4.50
N HIS A 70 -8.15 9.60 -3.30
CA HIS A 70 -9.00 8.41 -3.09
C HIS A 70 -10.46 8.62 -3.51
N MET A 71 -11.01 9.83 -3.36
CA MET A 71 -12.39 10.11 -3.80
C MET A 71 -12.48 10.08 -5.33
N ASP A 72 -11.52 10.71 -6.01
CA ASP A 72 -11.49 10.77 -7.48
C ASP A 72 -11.16 9.42 -8.09
N LEU A 73 -10.29 8.63 -7.46
CA LEU A 73 -9.91 7.29 -7.91
C LEU A 73 -11.07 6.29 -7.74
N MET A 74 -11.84 6.38 -6.65
CA MET A 74 -13.07 5.60 -6.47
C MET A 74 -14.15 6.04 -7.47
N ALA A 75 -14.33 7.33 -7.70
CA ALA A 75 -15.26 7.83 -8.71
C ALA A 75 -14.88 7.34 -10.12
N TRP A 76 -13.60 7.35 -10.47
CA TRP A 76 -13.10 6.81 -11.73
C TRP A 76 -13.33 5.30 -11.85
N LEU A 77 -13.04 4.52 -10.81
CA LEU A 77 -13.24 3.06 -10.79
C LEU A 77 -14.71 2.66 -10.96
N VAL A 78 -15.63 3.42 -10.35
CA VAL A 78 -17.06 3.12 -10.36
C VAL A 78 -17.78 3.81 -11.55
N SER A 79 -17.11 4.74 -12.25
CA SER A 79 -17.66 5.43 -13.43
C SER A 79 -18.16 4.51 -14.56
N PRO A 80 -17.58 3.32 -14.83
CA PRO A 80 -18.13 2.40 -15.82
C PRO A 80 -19.43 1.72 -15.36
N PHE A 81 -19.69 1.70 -14.05
CA PHE A 81 -20.83 1.04 -13.42
C PHE A 81 -21.98 1.99 -13.07
N ILE A 82 -21.76 3.31 -13.08
CA ILE A 82 -22.81 4.32 -12.85
C ILE A 82 -23.33 4.82 -14.21
N PRO A 83 -24.59 4.53 -14.58
CA PRO A 83 -25.21 5.13 -15.75
C PRO A 83 -25.26 6.66 -15.55
N LYS A 84 -24.68 7.42 -16.48
CA LYS A 84 -24.79 8.89 -16.46
C LYS A 84 -26.29 9.26 -16.51
N PRO A 85 -26.85 9.98 -15.52
CA PRO A 85 -28.17 10.58 -15.70
C PRO A 85 -28.08 11.56 -16.87
N ARG A 86 -29.00 11.41 -17.82
CA ARG A 86 -29.14 12.29 -18.99
C ARG A 86 -29.55 13.69 -18.58
#